data_AF-A0A165EZ25-F1
#
_entry.id   AF-A0A165EZ25-F1
#
_cell.length_a   1.000
_cell.length_b   1.000
_cell.length_c   1.000
_cell.angle_alpha   90.00
_cell.angle_beta   90.00
_cell.angle_gamma   90.00
#
_symmetry.space_group_name_H-M   'P 1'
#
loop_
_entity.id
_entity.type
_entity.pdbx_description
1 polymer ?
#
loop_
_entity_poly.entity_id
_entity_poly.type
_entity_poly.pdbx_seq_one_letter_code
_entity_poly.pdbx_strand_id
1 'polypeptide(L)'
;MESLLRWSIENTDTSSPAHLAALQQASHDRMQSLDPALIDAILGKPDAVKMKESMALASDAGRTGEERLQALDDLELLVEGIDNANDMAKLALWTPLWELVKGPSQGEGEGADSGKGVDDELRGAALWVAGTAVQNNPQAQADFLALDPIPLLLSVLASKDAGRATRSRAVYALSGGMNHNAEAVGRMAAAGGWSVLRDALTDPDISVRRKVAFLLNTLLLLDGPAPSSSTTS
;
A
#
# COMPACT_ATOMS: atom_id res chain seq x y z
N MET A 1 15.82 -19.46 -38.18
CA MET A 1 15.06 -19.77 -36.95
C MET A 1 13.88 -20.69 -37.23
N GLU A 2 13.10 -20.48 -38.30
CA GLU A 2 12.00 -21.38 -38.70
C GLU A 2 12.42 -22.81 -39.04
N SER A 3 13.62 -23.01 -39.62
CA SER A 3 14.15 -24.33 -39.96
C SER A 3 14.42 -25.22 -38.74
N LEU A 4 14.82 -24.63 -37.61
CA LEU A 4 15.03 -25.35 -36.34
C LEU A 4 13.71 -25.69 -35.65
N LEU A 5 12.74 -24.76 -35.66
CA LEU A 5 11.40 -25.02 -35.14
C LEU A 5 10.71 -26.13 -35.95
N ARG A 6 10.77 -26.06 -37.28
CA ARG A 6 10.21 -27.07 -38.17
C ARG A 6 10.85 -28.44 -37.97
N TRP A 7 12.19 -28.49 -37.90
CA TRP A 7 12.91 -29.72 -37.58
C TRP A 7 12.50 -30.28 -36.22
N SER A 8 12.36 -29.43 -35.19
CA SER A 8 11.95 -29.88 -33.86
C SER A 8 10.54 -30.47 -33.83
N ILE A 9 9.60 -29.89 -34.58
CA ILE A 9 8.22 -30.40 -34.68
C ILE A 9 8.19 -31.72 -35.45
N GLU A 10 8.93 -31.82 -36.56
CA GLU A 10 9.01 -33.03 -37.39
C GLU A 10 9.69 -34.21 -36.66
N ASN A 11 10.56 -33.93 -35.69
CA ASN A 11 11.30 -34.95 -34.92
C ASN A 11 10.79 -35.15 -33.48
N THR A 12 9.72 -34.47 -33.08
CA THR A 12 9.08 -34.66 -31.76
C THR A 12 7.79 -35.46 -31.93
N ASP A 13 7.78 -36.71 -31.48
CA ASP A 13 6.59 -37.55 -31.49
C ASP A 13 5.63 -37.18 -30.34
N THR A 14 4.75 -36.22 -30.60
CA THR A 14 3.73 -35.73 -29.65
C THR A 14 2.56 -36.70 -29.44
N SER A 15 2.52 -37.78 -30.22
CA SER A 15 1.44 -38.78 -30.22
C SER A 15 1.69 -39.93 -29.24
N SER A 16 2.92 -40.07 -28.74
CA SER A 16 3.31 -41.13 -27.81
C SER A 16 3.18 -40.67 -26.36
N PRO A 17 2.28 -41.27 -25.55
CA PRO A 17 2.15 -40.95 -24.13
C PRO A 17 3.44 -41.17 -23.34
N ALA A 18 4.26 -42.15 -23.76
CA ALA A 18 5.55 -42.43 -23.15
C ALA A 18 6.60 -41.34 -23.46
N HIS A 19 6.55 -40.77 -24.68
CA HIS A 19 7.47 -39.69 -25.05
C HIS A 19 7.11 -38.37 -24.35
N LEU A 20 5.81 -38.06 -24.23
CA LEU A 20 5.33 -36.92 -23.44
C LEU A 20 5.70 -37.05 -21.95
N ALA A 21 5.56 -38.25 -21.38
CA ALA A 21 5.98 -38.53 -20.01
C ALA A 21 7.51 -38.37 -19.83
N ALA A 22 8.31 -38.82 -20.79
CA ALA A 22 9.76 -38.64 -20.77
C ALA A 22 10.18 -37.17 -20.92
N LEU A 23 9.49 -36.37 -21.73
CA LEU A 23 9.73 -34.93 -21.85
C LEU A 23 9.35 -34.18 -20.57
N GLN A 24 8.26 -34.57 -19.93
CA GLN A 24 7.85 -34.05 -18.61
C GLN A 24 8.84 -34.45 -17.51
N GLN A 25 9.32 -35.68 -17.49
CA GLN A 25 10.37 -36.11 -16.56
C GLN A 25 11.67 -35.34 -16.81
N ALA A 26 12.11 -35.20 -18.06
CA ALA A 26 13.33 -34.47 -18.39
C ALA A 26 13.24 -32.95 -18.12
N SER A 27 12.04 -32.36 -18.11
CA SER A 27 11.86 -30.98 -17.66
C SER A 27 11.83 -30.88 -16.14
N HIS A 28 11.20 -31.84 -15.45
CA HIS A 28 11.21 -31.94 -13.99
C HIS A 28 12.61 -32.16 -13.42
N ASP A 29 13.37 -33.10 -13.98
CA ASP A 29 14.74 -33.42 -13.58
C ASP A 29 15.67 -32.21 -13.80
N ARG A 30 15.45 -31.46 -14.89
CA ARG A 30 16.18 -30.20 -15.11
C ARG A 30 15.86 -29.16 -14.05
N MET A 31 14.60 -28.97 -13.68
CA MET A 31 14.22 -28.05 -12.61
C MET A 31 14.76 -28.48 -11.24
N GLN A 32 14.79 -29.78 -10.95
CA GLN A 32 15.36 -30.32 -9.70
C GLN A 32 16.89 -30.23 -9.64
N SER A 33 17.56 -30.19 -10.81
CA SER A 33 19.03 -30.07 -10.91
C SER A 33 19.56 -28.63 -10.80
N LEU A 34 18.69 -27.63 -10.73
CA LEU A 34 19.09 -26.23 -10.59
C LEU A 34 19.45 -25.95 -9.13
N ASP A 35 20.65 -25.41 -8.92
CA ASP A 35 21.10 -24.96 -7.60
C ASP A 35 20.11 -23.92 -7.04
N PRO A 36 19.51 -24.15 -5.85
CA PRO A 36 18.62 -23.18 -5.21
C PRO A 36 19.25 -21.78 -5.07
N ALA A 37 20.56 -21.69 -4.86
CA ALA A 37 21.25 -20.41 -4.76
C ALA A 37 21.24 -19.64 -6.11
N LEU A 38 21.27 -20.36 -7.24
CA LEU A 38 21.14 -19.76 -8.56
C LEU A 38 19.70 -19.32 -8.85
N ILE A 39 18.72 -20.09 -8.39
CA ILE A 39 17.30 -19.73 -8.48
C ILE A 39 17.04 -18.45 -7.67
N ASP A 40 17.53 -18.35 -6.45
CA ASP A 40 17.40 -17.16 -5.60
C ASP A 40 18.16 -15.96 -6.18
N ALA A 41 19.33 -16.18 -6.79
CA ALA A 41 20.07 -15.12 -7.47
C ALA A 41 19.34 -14.56 -8.70
N ILE A 42 18.55 -15.39 -9.39
CA ILE A 42 17.79 -15.00 -10.59
C ILE A 42 16.44 -14.39 -10.21
N LEU A 43 15.70 -15.01 -9.29
CA LEU A 43 14.35 -14.61 -8.90
C LEU A 43 14.33 -13.55 -7.79
N GLY A 44 15.43 -13.41 -7.06
CA GLY A 44 15.51 -12.55 -5.88
C GLY A 44 14.73 -13.11 -4.69
N LYS A 45 14.74 -12.34 -3.59
CA LYS A 45 13.93 -12.69 -2.41
C LYS A 45 12.44 -12.61 -2.71
N PRO A 46 11.59 -13.48 -2.12
CA PRO A 46 10.14 -13.32 -2.19
C PRO A 46 9.70 -11.97 -1.63
N ASP A 47 8.69 -11.34 -2.24
CA ASP A 47 8.23 -10.01 -1.82
C ASP A 47 7.73 -9.98 -0.38
N ALA A 48 7.05 -11.03 0.08
CA ALA A 48 6.64 -11.15 1.48
C ALA A 48 7.82 -11.09 2.48
N VAL A 49 9.01 -11.55 2.08
CA VAL A 49 10.24 -11.43 2.88
C VAL A 49 10.75 -10.00 2.84
N LYS A 50 10.83 -9.40 1.65
CA LYS A 50 11.25 -7.99 1.49
C LYS A 50 10.36 -7.04 2.29
N MET A 51 9.04 -7.21 2.22
CA MET A 51 8.07 -6.40 2.98
C MET A 51 8.31 -6.46 4.48
N LYS A 52 8.59 -7.66 5.02
CA LYS A 52 8.92 -7.85 6.44
C LYS A 52 10.24 -7.20 6.82
N GLU A 53 11.27 -7.36 5.98
CA GLU A 53 12.58 -6.75 6.19
C GLU A 53 12.48 -5.21 6.18
N SER A 54 11.80 -4.63 5.18
CA SER A 54 11.53 -3.19 5.07
C SER A 54 10.79 -2.65 6.30
N MET A 55 9.74 -3.35 6.76
CA MET A 55 9.00 -2.91 7.95
C MET A 55 9.81 -3.03 9.25
N ALA A 56 10.64 -4.07 9.38
CA ALA A 56 11.54 -4.21 10.52
C ALA A 56 12.58 -3.09 10.55
N LEU A 57 13.18 -2.73 9.40
CA LEU A 57 14.12 -1.63 9.28
C LEU A 57 13.46 -0.28 9.59
N ALA A 58 12.26 -0.03 9.05
CA ALA A 58 11.51 1.21 9.31
C ALA A 58 11.14 1.39 10.81
N SER A 59 10.91 0.28 11.52
CA SER A 59 10.52 0.28 12.93
C SER A 59 11.70 0.31 13.90
N ASP A 60 12.93 0.10 13.43
CA ASP A 60 14.13 0.06 14.28
C ASP A 60 14.60 1.47 14.66
N ALA A 61 14.32 1.89 15.89
CA ALA A 61 14.76 3.18 16.43
C ALA A 61 16.29 3.31 16.56
N GLY A 62 17.05 2.21 16.44
CA GLY A 62 18.51 2.23 16.39
C GLY A 62 19.09 2.63 15.03
N ARG A 63 18.25 2.74 13.99
CA ARG A 63 18.63 3.13 12.63
C ARG A 63 18.52 4.64 12.41
N THR A 64 19.27 5.13 11.42
CA THR A 64 19.17 6.53 11.03
C THR A 64 17.81 6.83 10.40
N GLY A 65 17.36 8.09 10.46
CA GLY A 65 16.11 8.51 9.81
C GLY A 65 16.09 8.18 8.32
N GLU A 66 17.20 8.40 7.62
CA GLU A 66 17.36 8.12 6.18
C GLU A 66 17.20 6.63 5.86
N GLU A 67 17.83 5.74 6.64
CA GLU A 67 17.68 4.29 6.45
C GLU A 67 16.22 3.84 6.65
N ARG A 68 15.54 4.41 7.66
CA ARG A 68 14.14 4.09 7.96
C ARG A 68 13.19 4.62 6.90
N LEU A 69 13.46 5.82 6.37
CA LEU A 69 12.71 6.40 5.25
C LEU A 69 12.87 5.59 3.97
N GLN A 70 14.11 5.21 3.63
CA GLN A 70 14.37 4.34 2.47
C GLN A 70 13.63 3.01 2.61
N ALA A 71 13.59 2.42 3.80
CA ALA A 71 12.85 1.19 4.03
C ALA A 71 11.33 1.35 3.82
N LEU A 72 10.76 2.51 4.16
CA LEU A 72 9.35 2.81 3.89
C LEU A 72 9.10 3.05 2.40
N ASP A 73 10.02 3.70 1.68
CA ASP A 73 9.93 3.86 0.23
C ASP A 73 10.02 2.50 -0.49
N ASP A 74 10.91 1.61 -0.06
CA ASP A 74 11.02 0.24 -0.59
C ASP A 74 9.72 -0.56 -0.34
N LEU A 75 9.13 -0.42 0.85
CA LEU A 75 7.84 -1.05 1.15
C LEU A 75 6.72 -0.47 0.30
N GLU A 76 6.72 0.84 0.08
CA GLU A 76 5.70 1.50 -0.73
C GLU A 76 5.69 0.97 -2.16
N LEU A 77 6.88 0.84 -2.77
CA LEU A 77 7.02 0.25 -4.10
C LEU A 77 6.48 -1.18 -4.17
N LEU A 78 6.67 -1.99 -3.12
CA LEU A 78 6.16 -3.36 -3.08
C LEU A 78 4.63 -3.40 -3.00
N VAL A 79 4.01 -2.50 -2.22
CA VAL A 79 2.54 -2.47 -2.03
C VAL A 79 1.79 -1.77 -3.17
N GLU A 80 2.49 -1.22 -4.18
CA GLU A 80 1.86 -0.88 -5.47
C GLU A 80 1.24 -2.13 -6.13
N GLY A 81 1.81 -3.31 -5.87
CA GLY A 81 1.23 -4.60 -6.25
C GLY A 81 0.05 -4.98 -5.37
N ILE A 82 -1.13 -5.17 -5.96
CA ILE A 82 -2.38 -5.50 -5.24
C ILE A 82 -2.23 -6.75 -4.36
N ASP A 83 -1.52 -7.77 -4.84
CA ASP A 83 -1.28 -9.00 -4.06
C ASP A 83 -0.46 -8.73 -2.79
N ASN A 84 0.61 -7.93 -2.91
CA ASN A 84 1.45 -7.53 -1.77
C ASN A 84 0.67 -6.64 -0.80
N ALA A 85 -0.13 -5.69 -1.30
CA ALA A 85 -1.01 -4.86 -0.47
C ALA A 85 -1.99 -5.71 0.36
N ASN A 86 -2.58 -6.74 -0.25
CA ASN A 86 -3.49 -7.68 0.44
C ASN A 86 -2.76 -8.59 1.44
N ASP A 87 -1.48 -8.87 1.21
CA ASP A 87 -0.67 -9.66 2.13
C ASP A 87 -0.24 -8.88 3.38
N MET A 88 -0.34 -7.54 3.39
CA MET A 88 0.00 -6.73 4.58
C MET A 88 -0.72 -7.19 5.86
N ALA A 89 -1.99 -7.60 5.76
CA ALA A 89 -2.74 -8.14 6.89
C ALA A 89 -2.22 -9.52 7.32
N LYS A 90 -1.96 -10.42 6.37
CA LYS A 90 -1.44 -11.76 6.65
C LYS A 90 -0.03 -11.72 7.26
N LEU A 91 0.76 -10.74 6.86
CA LEU A 91 2.12 -10.51 7.34
C LEU A 91 2.15 -9.64 8.61
N ALA A 92 1.00 -9.20 9.13
CA ALA A 92 0.84 -8.35 10.31
C ALA A 92 1.61 -7.01 10.23
N LEU A 93 1.66 -6.40 9.04
CA LEU A 93 2.43 -5.18 8.77
C LEU A 93 1.62 -3.89 9.00
N TRP A 94 0.29 -3.97 9.02
CA TRP A 94 -0.59 -2.82 9.26
C TRP A 94 -0.36 -2.18 10.62
N THR A 95 -0.24 -2.98 11.68
CA THR A 95 -0.02 -2.48 13.05
C THR A 95 1.29 -1.69 13.19
N PRO A 96 2.48 -2.24 12.86
CA PRO A 96 3.72 -1.47 12.97
C PRO A 96 3.74 -0.25 12.05
N LEU A 97 3.18 -0.33 10.85
CA LEU A 97 3.03 0.84 9.97
C LEU A 97 2.18 1.93 10.63
N TRP A 98 1.08 1.55 11.30
CA TRP A 98 0.19 2.51 11.95
C TRP A 98 0.79 3.13 13.22
N GLU A 99 1.65 2.41 13.94
CA GLU A 99 2.42 2.98 15.05
C GLU A 99 3.37 4.10 14.56
N LEU A 100 3.99 3.94 13.38
CA LEU A 100 4.78 5.01 12.76
C LEU A 100 3.92 6.24 12.42
N VAL A 101 2.65 6.04 12.04
CA VAL A 101 1.71 7.15 11.76
C VAL A 101 1.24 7.84 13.05
N LYS A 102 1.10 7.12 14.16
CA LYS A 102 0.79 7.75 15.46
C LYS A 102 1.95 8.65 15.93
N GLY A 103 3.18 8.23 15.64
CA GLY A 103 4.40 8.88 16.11
C GLY A 103 4.62 8.67 17.61
N PRO A 104 5.73 9.15 18.17
CA PRO A 104 5.97 9.09 19.61
C PRO A 104 4.85 9.85 20.35
N SER A 105 4.35 9.26 21.44
CA SER A 105 3.33 9.89 22.29
C SER A 105 3.87 11.22 22.81
N GLN A 106 3.12 12.31 22.63
CA GLN A 106 3.49 13.63 23.14
C GLN A 106 3.76 13.54 24.65
N GLY A 107 5.03 13.53 25.05
CA GLY A 107 5.46 13.34 26.44
C GLY A 107 6.86 12.79 26.60
N GLU A 108 7.42 12.11 25.60
CA GLU A 108 8.76 11.51 25.67
C GLU A 108 9.66 12.04 24.55
N GLY A 109 10.24 13.23 24.75
CA GLY A 109 11.22 13.77 23.80
C GLY A 109 11.27 15.29 23.68
N GLU A 110 11.26 16.01 24.80
CA GLU A 110 11.69 17.41 24.81
C GLU A 110 13.22 17.45 24.66
N GLY A 111 13.69 17.25 23.43
CA GLY A 111 15.09 17.27 23.03
C GLY A 111 15.26 17.92 21.67
N ALA A 112 15.32 19.25 21.67
CA ALA A 112 15.92 20.16 20.68
C ALA A 112 15.85 19.78 19.17
N ASP A 113 14.91 20.41 18.46
CA ASP A 113 14.94 20.92 17.06
C ASP A 113 15.34 20.00 15.87
N SER A 114 16.14 18.94 16.05
CA SER A 114 16.62 18.06 14.98
C SER A 114 15.80 16.78 14.77
N GLY A 115 15.06 16.30 15.77
CA GLY A 115 14.25 15.08 15.68
C GLY A 115 12.85 15.27 15.10
N LYS A 116 12.22 16.44 15.34
CA LYS A 116 10.82 16.70 14.95
C LYS A 116 10.61 16.62 13.43
N GLY A 117 11.59 17.02 12.64
CA GLY A 117 11.52 16.96 11.18
C GLY A 117 11.52 15.52 10.65
N VAL A 118 12.43 14.69 11.15
CA VAL A 118 12.55 13.28 10.75
C VAL A 118 11.32 12.48 11.18
N ASP A 119 10.77 12.76 12.37
CA ASP A 119 9.53 12.09 12.83
C ASP A 119 8.33 12.43 11.94
N ASP A 120 8.19 13.67 11.47
CA ASP A 120 7.14 14.05 10.53
C ASP A 120 7.36 13.42 9.14
N GLU A 121 8.60 13.32 8.67
CA GLU A 121 8.94 12.64 7.42
C GLU A 121 8.60 11.16 7.46
N LEU A 122 8.93 10.47 8.56
CA LEU A 122 8.60 9.06 8.78
C LEU A 122 7.08 8.85 8.84
N ARG A 123 6.38 9.71 9.58
CA ARG A 123 4.92 9.71 9.62
C ARG A 123 4.33 9.89 8.23
N GLY A 124 4.88 10.82 7.46
CA GLY A 124 4.52 11.06 6.07
C GLY A 124 4.75 9.81 5.23
N ALA A 125 5.93 9.20 5.28
CA ALA A 125 6.27 8.01 4.49
C ALA A 125 5.37 6.82 4.85
N ALA A 126 5.03 6.62 6.13
CA ALA A 126 4.09 5.59 6.54
C ALA A 126 2.66 5.83 5.99
N LEU A 127 2.20 7.09 5.95
CA LEU A 127 0.95 7.46 5.29
C LEU A 127 0.99 7.25 3.78
N TRP A 128 2.16 7.37 3.16
CA TRP A 128 2.36 7.08 1.74
C TRP A 128 2.12 5.60 1.45
N VAL A 129 2.81 4.71 2.17
CA VAL A 129 2.63 3.25 2.10
C VAL A 129 1.15 2.88 2.30
N ALA A 130 0.52 3.41 3.35
CA ALA A 130 -0.88 3.12 3.64
C ALA A 130 -1.82 3.57 2.51
N GLY A 131 -1.61 4.78 1.99
CA GLY A 131 -2.41 5.31 0.89
C GLY A 131 -2.27 4.51 -0.40
N THR A 132 -1.05 4.09 -0.75
CA THR A 132 -0.76 3.26 -1.91
C THR A 132 -1.43 1.90 -1.79
N ALA A 133 -1.30 1.23 -0.65
CA ALA A 133 -1.87 -0.10 -0.41
C ALA A 133 -3.40 -0.15 -0.54
N VAL A 134 -4.11 0.90 -0.09
CA VAL A 134 -5.59 0.96 -0.12
C VAL A 134 -6.16 1.51 -1.42
N GLN A 135 -5.33 2.04 -2.32
CA GLN A 135 -5.81 2.72 -3.52
C GLN A 135 -6.52 1.72 -4.45
N ASN A 136 -7.83 1.91 -4.63
CA ASN A 136 -8.67 1.05 -5.47
C ASN A 136 -8.62 -0.45 -5.10
N ASN A 137 -8.39 -0.74 -3.82
CA ASN A 137 -8.25 -2.11 -3.31
C ASN A 137 -9.22 -2.39 -2.15
N PRO A 138 -10.41 -2.97 -2.41
CA PRO A 138 -11.43 -3.20 -1.38
C PRO A 138 -10.98 -4.04 -0.19
N GLN A 139 -10.09 -5.02 -0.42
CA GLN A 139 -9.60 -5.88 0.66
C GLN A 139 -8.65 -5.08 1.58
N ALA A 140 -7.63 -4.43 1.01
CA ALA A 140 -6.75 -3.57 1.81
C ALA A 140 -7.50 -2.41 2.48
N GLN A 141 -8.52 -1.83 1.84
CA GLN A 141 -9.40 -0.85 2.47
C GLN A 141 -10.10 -1.41 3.72
N ALA A 142 -10.64 -2.63 3.66
CA ALA A 142 -11.28 -3.26 4.81
C ALA A 142 -10.29 -3.52 5.95
N ASP A 143 -9.11 -4.06 5.64
CA ASP A 143 -8.04 -4.30 6.61
C ASP A 143 -7.56 -2.98 7.25
N PHE A 144 -7.43 -1.92 6.44
CA PHE A 144 -7.07 -0.60 6.91
C PHE A 144 -8.13 0.01 7.83
N LEU A 145 -9.43 -0.08 7.47
CA LEU A 145 -10.54 0.41 8.29
C LEU A 145 -10.68 -0.31 9.62
N ALA A 146 -10.20 -1.56 9.73
CA ALA A 146 -10.18 -2.30 11.00
C ALA A 146 -9.26 -1.65 12.05
N LEU A 147 -8.30 -0.81 11.64
CA LEU A 147 -7.43 -0.02 12.53
C LEU A 147 -8.09 1.26 13.06
N ASP A 148 -9.31 1.57 12.63
CA ASP A 148 -9.99 2.86 12.81
C ASP A 148 -9.10 4.07 12.45
N PRO A 149 -8.65 4.18 11.19
CA PRO A 149 -7.61 5.14 10.84
C PRO A 149 -8.14 6.57 10.70
N ILE A 150 -9.44 6.73 10.47
CA ILE A 150 -10.09 7.98 10.06
C ILE A 150 -9.88 9.11 11.08
N PRO A 151 -10.10 8.94 12.40
CA PRO A 151 -9.89 10.01 13.37
C PRO A 151 -8.45 10.54 13.36
N LEU A 152 -7.46 9.65 13.26
CA LEU A 152 -6.06 10.04 13.21
C LEU A 152 -5.73 10.79 11.92
N LEU A 153 -6.17 10.30 10.76
CA LEU A 153 -5.96 10.97 9.48
C LEU A 153 -6.56 12.39 9.45
N LEU A 154 -7.78 12.55 9.97
CA LEU A 154 -8.42 13.86 10.11
C LEU A 154 -7.63 14.78 11.05
N SER A 155 -7.12 14.24 12.17
CA SER A 155 -6.29 15.01 13.10
C SER A 155 -4.97 15.46 12.47
N VAL A 156 -4.33 14.60 11.65
CA VAL A 156 -3.10 14.95 10.91
C VAL A 156 -3.38 16.05 9.91
N LEU A 157 -4.48 15.95 9.16
CA LEU A 157 -4.88 16.96 8.19
C LEU A 157 -5.17 18.32 8.85
N ALA A 158 -5.78 18.33 10.04
CA ALA A 158 -6.07 19.55 10.78
C ALA A 158 -4.86 20.14 11.53
N SER A 159 -3.79 19.35 11.71
CA SER A 159 -2.64 19.74 12.53
C SER A 159 -1.77 20.80 11.87
N LYS A 160 -1.47 21.86 12.60
CA LYS A 160 -0.50 22.89 12.17
C LYS A 160 0.96 22.43 12.35
N ASP A 161 1.18 21.42 13.19
CA ASP A 161 2.50 20.85 13.44
C ASP A 161 2.94 19.84 12.39
N ALA A 162 1.99 19.21 11.71
CA ALA A 162 2.29 18.26 10.64
C ALA A 162 2.82 19.01 9.41
N GLY A 163 3.87 18.49 8.77
CA GLY A 163 4.42 19.06 7.54
C GLY A 163 3.42 19.00 6.38
N ARG A 164 3.59 19.89 5.38
CA ARG A 164 2.71 19.92 4.19
C ARG A 164 2.62 18.58 3.46
N ALA A 165 3.73 17.84 3.39
CA ALA A 165 3.80 16.54 2.72
C ALA A 165 2.98 15.51 3.50
N THR A 166 3.15 15.48 4.81
CA THR A 166 2.41 14.62 5.74
C THR A 166 0.90 14.87 5.68
N ARG A 167 0.45 16.13 5.70
CA ARG A 167 -0.96 16.47 5.49
C ARG A 167 -1.47 16.03 4.11
N SER A 168 -0.70 16.28 3.06
CA SER A 168 -1.03 15.86 1.69
C SER A 168 -1.13 14.34 1.52
N ARG A 169 -0.30 13.58 2.25
CA ARG A 169 -0.34 12.11 2.29
C ARG A 169 -1.48 11.58 3.16
N ALA A 170 -1.87 12.27 4.23
CA ALA A 170 -3.09 11.96 4.98
C ALA A 170 -4.34 12.08 4.10
N VAL A 171 -4.45 13.13 3.28
CA VAL A 171 -5.56 13.27 2.31
C VAL A 171 -5.53 12.16 1.27
N TYR A 172 -4.34 11.76 0.82
CA TYR A 172 -4.19 10.65 -0.11
C TYR A 172 -4.69 9.32 0.48
N ALA A 173 -4.28 8.99 1.70
CA ALA A 173 -4.77 7.81 2.41
C ALA A 173 -6.28 7.85 2.68
N LEU A 174 -6.84 9.01 3.05
CA LEU A 174 -8.30 9.20 3.16
C LEU A 174 -8.98 8.92 1.81
N SER A 175 -8.44 9.48 0.72
CA SER A 175 -9.02 9.29 -0.62
C SER A 175 -8.97 7.83 -1.08
N GLY A 176 -7.85 7.15 -0.88
CA GLY A 176 -7.72 5.74 -1.22
C GLY A 176 -8.66 4.87 -0.38
N GLY A 177 -8.77 5.14 0.92
CA GLY A 177 -9.65 4.43 1.85
C GLY A 177 -11.15 4.62 1.59
N MET A 178 -11.54 5.78 1.03
CA MET A 178 -12.94 6.13 0.80
C MET A 178 -13.44 5.84 -0.60
N ASN A 179 -12.55 5.67 -1.57
CA ASN A 179 -12.97 5.49 -2.96
C ASN A 179 -13.80 4.21 -3.10
N HIS A 180 -15.03 4.33 -3.62
CA HIS A 180 -16.02 3.25 -3.70
C HIS A 180 -16.32 2.54 -2.36
N ASN A 181 -16.11 3.22 -1.22
CA ASN A 181 -16.30 2.64 0.11
C ASN A 181 -17.24 3.50 0.96
N ALA A 182 -18.55 3.21 0.87
CA ALA A 182 -19.58 3.96 1.58
C ALA A 182 -19.45 3.87 3.11
N GLU A 183 -18.91 2.78 3.64
CA GLU A 183 -18.67 2.63 5.08
C GLU A 183 -17.60 3.62 5.57
N ALA A 184 -16.47 3.72 4.86
CA ALA A 184 -15.42 4.69 5.17
C ALA A 184 -15.95 6.13 5.14
N VAL A 185 -16.77 6.46 4.14
CA VAL A 185 -17.40 7.79 4.02
C VAL A 185 -18.34 8.05 5.20
N GLY A 186 -19.15 7.06 5.60
CA GLY A 186 -20.03 7.15 6.77
C GLY A 186 -19.26 7.37 8.07
N ARG A 187 -18.16 6.64 8.29
CA ARG A 187 -17.29 6.81 9.47
C ARG A 187 -16.61 8.18 9.48
N MET A 188 -16.16 8.68 8.34
CA MET A 188 -15.60 10.04 8.22
C MET A 188 -16.63 11.11 8.53
N ALA A 189 -17.86 10.96 8.01
CA ALA A 189 -18.96 11.87 8.32
C ALA A 189 -19.26 11.90 9.82
N ALA A 190 -19.36 10.72 10.46
CA ALA A 190 -19.61 10.59 11.90
C ALA A 190 -18.49 11.19 12.76
N ALA A 191 -17.24 11.14 12.29
CA ALA A 191 -16.09 11.75 12.95
C ALA A 191 -15.96 13.28 12.72
N GLY A 192 -16.97 13.93 12.10
CA GLY A 192 -16.93 15.36 11.82
C GLY A 192 -16.00 15.74 10.66
N GLY A 193 -15.58 14.77 9.84
CA GLY A 193 -14.59 14.96 8.80
C GLY A 193 -15.00 15.97 7.72
N TRP A 194 -16.30 16.18 7.48
CA TRP A 194 -16.77 17.23 6.56
C TRP A 194 -16.30 18.64 6.95
N SER A 195 -16.28 18.94 8.25
CA SER A 195 -15.77 20.22 8.74
C SER A 195 -14.26 20.33 8.48
N VAL A 196 -13.53 19.26 8.79
CA VAL A 196 -12.07 19.20 8.57
C VAL A 196 -11.71 19.36 7.10
N LEU A 197 -12.41 18.66 6.20
CA LEU A 197 -12.20 18.78 4.75
C LEU A 197 -12.54 20.18 4.24
N ARG A 198 -13.63 20.79 4.71
CA ARG A 198 -13.97 22.18 4.36
C ARG A 198 -12.85 23.13 4.79
N ASP A 199 -12.38 23.01 6.03
CA ASP A 199 -11.35 23.90 6.57
C ASP A 199 -10.01 23.70 5.83
N ALA A 200 -9.69 22.45 5.46
CA ALA A 200 -8.50 22.11 4.66
C ALA A 200 -8.52 22.66 3.22
N LEU A 201 -9.67 23.10 2.69
CA LEU A 201 -9.71 23.89 1.44
C LEU A 201 -9.06 25.27 1.60
N THR A 202 -8.77 25.70 2.83
CA THR A 202 -8.04 26.93 3.14
C THR A 202 -6.63 26.67 3.66
N ASP A 203 -6.13 25.43 3.58
CA ASP A 203 -4.76 25.08 3.98
C ASP A 203 -3.74 26.01 3.31
N PRO A 204 -2.69 26.48 4.00
CA PRO A 204 -1.68 27.36 3.41
C PRO A 204 -1.01 26.75 2.16
N ASP A 205 -0.89 25.43 2.09
CA ASP A 205 -0.25 24.73 0.98
C ASP A 205 -1.24 24.35 -0.14
N ILE A 206 -0.93 24.75 -1.37
CA ILE A 206 -1.79 24.53 -2.53
C ILE A 206 -1.93 23.05 -2.90
N SER A 207 -0.93 22.21 -2.60
CA SER A 207 -1.00 20.78 -2.91
C SER A 207 -2.03 20.08 -2.03
N VAL A 208 -2.12 20.45 -0.74
CA VAL A 208 -3.15 19.96 0.18
C VAL A 208 -4.53 20.39 -0.31
N ARG A 209 -4.73 21.68 -0.61
CA ARG A 209 -6.02 22.20 -1.11
C ARG A 209 -6.50 21.45 -2.37
N ARG A 210 -5.60 21.19 -3.32
CA ARG A 210 -5.91 20.46 -4.57
C ARG A 210 -6.36 19.03 -4.28
N LYS A 211 -5.66 18.31 -3.40
CA LYS A 211 -6.04 16.93 -3.04
C LYS A 211 -7.36 16.88 -2.29
N VAL A 212 -7.63 17.83 -1.41
CA VAL A 212 -8.91 17.92 -0.69
C VAL A 212 -10.06 18.22 -1.66
N ALA A 213 -9.86 19.16 -2.59
CA ALA A 213 -10.85 19.44 -3.64
C ALA A 213 -11.10 18.23 -4.54
N PHE A 214 -10.05 17.49 -4.91
CA PHE A 214 -10.17 16.24 -5.64
C PHE A 214 -10.96 15.19 -4.85
N LEU A 215 -10.65 14.98 -3.57
CA LEU A 215 -11.38 14.06 -2.71
C LEU A 215 -12.87 14.43 -2.64
N LEU A 216 -13.21 15.69 -2.37
CA LEU A 216 -14.60 16.14 -2.33
C LEU A 216 -15.31 15.92 -3.67
N ASN A 217 -14.65 16.24 -4.79
CA ASN A 217 -15.20 15.99 -6.12
C ASN A 217 -15.46 14.49 -6.35
N THR A 218 -14.51 13.63 -5.97
CA THR A 218 -14.68 12.17 -6.06
C THR A 218 -15.88 11.72 -5.24
N LEU A 219 -15.99 12.14 -3.97
CA LEU A 219 -17.11 11.76 -3.10
C LEU A 219 -18.48 12.22 -3.63
N LEU A 220 -18.56 13.43 -4.21
CA LEU A 220 -19.81 13.95 -4.79
C LEU A 220 -20.23 13.24 -6.08
N LEU A 221 -19.27 12.71 -6.84
CA LEU A 221 -19.53 12.03 -8.12
C LEU A 221 -19.72 10.52 -7.96
N LEU A 222 -19.33 9.93 -6.83
CA LEU A 222 -19.54 8.52 -6.53
C LEU A 222 -21.04 8.16 -6.37
N ASP A 223 -21.87 9.13 -5.98
CA ASP A 223 -23.33 8.98 -5.89
C ASP A 223 -24.02 9.16 -7.28
N GLY A 224 -23.76 8.24 -8.21
CA GLY A 224 -24.66 8.02 -9.36
C GLY A 224 -26.00 7.42 -8.88
N PRO A 225 -27.14 7.67 -9.56
CA PRO A 225 -28.45 7.22 -9.09
C PRO A 225 -28.44 5.70 -8.90
N ALA A 226 -28.77 5.25 -7.68
CA ALA A 226 -28.99 3.84 -7.39
C ALA A 226 -29.95 3.26 -8.45
N PRO A 227 -29.67 2.06 -9.01
CA PRO A 227 -30.62 1.41 -9.89
C PRO A 227 -31.91 1.26 -9.09
N SER A 228 -32.97 1.94 -9.55
CA SER A 228 -34.29 1.80 -8.98
C SER A 228 -34.62 0.33 -8.98
N SER A 229 -34.75 -0.27 -7.79
CA SER A 229 -35.39 -1.56 -7.62
C SER A 229 -36.86 -1.37 -7.97
N SER A 230 -37.17 -1.34 -9.27
CA SER A 230 -38.53 -1.45 -9.77
C SER A 230 -39.02 -2.83 -9.38
N THR A 231 -39.72 -2.84 -8.25
CA THR A 231 -40.47 -3.97 -7.75
C THR A 231 -41.57 -4.23 -8.77
N THR A 232 -41.41 -5.25 -9.59
CA THR A 232 -42.49 -5.80 -10.41
C THR A 232 -43.46 -6.48 -9.46
N SER A 233 -44.67 -5.92 -9.34
CA SER A 233 -45.87 -6.62 -8.87
C SER A 233 -46.85 -6.72 -10.02
#